data_AF-A0A4Q5QPI0-F1
#
_entry.id   AF-A0A4Q5QPI0-F1
#
_cell.length_a   1.000
_cell.length_b   1.000
_cell.length_c   1.000
_cell.angle_alpha   90.00
_cell.angle_beta   90.00
_cell.angle_gamma   90.00
#
_symmetry.space_group_name_H-M   'P 1'
#
loop_
_entity.id
_entity.type
_entity.pdbx_description
1 polymer ?
#
loop_
_entity_poly.entity_id
_entity_poly.type
_entity_poly.pdbx_seq_one_letter_code
_entity_poly.pdbx_strand_id
1 'polypeptide(L)'
;AAFASALIQFTATYHHAINHHNPMEPGATTAHWEAADRVTVYDATQGITWTQQALSAMLGLPADQVRVVNKYLGGGFGCKGSTWPHTILTVQAAKAVGRPVKLALTRPQQFTGMGHREDQEQTLRVGATQEGKLLALLHEKTSTTSPFDNYAETNSKIVDMLYACPAFEASAKIAKANVMTSTFMRAPGEAPGSFAIECAMDDLAYRVGVDPIQIRLLNYADKDPGTGKPWSSKSLKECYARGAELFGWSKRNPKNGQTREGKILVGYGMASATYPVHSGQGNARVRLYADGHAVVQAGATDLGTGTYTIITQVAADSLGLDPKNVRFELGDTNLPTTQWSGGSTAAGRVSSSVYLAAQEVWQKLIKVAVGDKKSPLYKAKTADVVMDKGRLQLK
;
A
#
# COMPACT_ATOMS: atom_id res chain seq x y z
N ALA A 1 8.86 -31.47 -15.70
CA ALA A 1 10.22 -31.89 -16.13
C ALA A 1 11.31 -31.33 -15.22
N ALA A 2 11.49 -30.00 -15.14
CA ALA A 2 12.57 -29.37 -14.36
C ALA A 2 12.66 -29.79 -12.89
N PHE A 3 11.52 -29.88 -12.19
CA PHE A 3 11.48 -30.38 -10.81
C PHE A 3 11.97 -31.83 -10.71
N ALA A 4 11.42 -32.72 -11.54
CA ALA A 4 11.75 -34.14 -11.53
C ALA A 4 13.23 -34.44 -11.84
N SER A 5 13.90 -33.57 -12.61
CA SER A 5 15.33 -33.68 -12.91
C SER A 5 16.26 -33.01 -11.89
N ALA A 6 15.73 -32.30 -10.89
CA ALA A 6 16.55 -31.62 -9.88
C ALA A 6 17.20 -32.61 -8.91
N LEU A 7 18.45 -32.35 -8.51
CA LEU A 7 19.18 -33.20 -7.56
C LEU A 7 18.67 -33.00 -6.13
N ILE A 8 18.43 -31.75 -5.75
CA ILE A 8 17.78 -31.41 -4.48
C ILE A 8 16.30 -31.19 -4.75
N GLN A 9 15.46 -31.98 -4.11
CA GLN A 9 14.01 -31.90 -4.18
C GLN A 9 13.45 -31.93 -2.77
N PHE A 10 12.56 -31.00 -2.45
CA PHE A 10 11.76 -31.10 -1.24
C PHE A 10 10.41 -30.40 -1.38
N THR A 11 9.48 -30.82 -0.54
CA THR A 11 8.16 -30.23 -0.39
C THR A 11 8.06 -29.70 1.03
N ALA A 12 7.58 -28.47 1.18
CA ALA A 12 7.28 -27.86 2.47
C ALA A 12 5.89 -27.23 2.42
N THR A 13 5.16 -27.33 3.53
CA THR A 13 3.82 -26.75 3.69
C THR A 13 3.85 -25.72 4.81
N TYR A 14 3.36 -24.53 4.50
CA TYR A 14 3.35 -23.37 5.37
C TYR A 14 1.92 -22.95 5.66
N HIS A 15 1.61 -22.79 6.95
CA HIS A 15 0.29 -22.38 7.39
C HIS A 15 0.32 -20.93 7.85
N HIS A 16 -0.68 -20.17 7.43
CA HIS A 16 -0.94 -18.82 7.89
C HIS A 16 -2.33 -18.80 8.51
N ALA A 17 -2.40 -18.49 9.81
CA ALA A 17 -3.69 -18.36 10.49
C ALA A 17 -4.43 -17.09 10.02
N ILE A 18 -5.73 -17.04 10.30
CA ILE A 18 -6.51 -15.80 10.17
C ILE A 18 -5.82 -14.69 10.96
N ASN A 19 -5.70 -13.52 10.36
CA ASN A 19 -5.21 -12.33 11.04
C ASN A 19 -6.21 -11.18 10.96
N HIS A 20 -6.38 -10.51 12.10
CA HIS A 20 -7.16 -9.28 12.19
C HIS A 20 -6.23 -8.08 12.33
N HIS A 21 -6.60 -7.02 11.64
CA HIS A 21 -5.83 -5.77 11.50
C HIS A 21 -5.72 -5.01 12.81
N ASN A 22 -6.75 -5.14 13.65
CA ASN A 22 -6.87 -4.49 14.95
C ASN A 22 -6.40 -3.02 14.98
N PRO A 23 -6.86 -2.14 14.04
CA PRO A 23 -6.63 -0.71 14.21
C PRO A 23 -7.24 -0.26 15.53
N MET A 24 -6.56 0.65 16.22
CA MET A 24 -6.98 1.11 17.56
C MET A 24 -8.36 1.77 17.51
N GLU A 25 -8.64 2.52 16.44
CA GLU A 25 -9.98 3.02 16.13
C GLU A 25 -10.84 1.91 15.48
N PRO A 26 -11.99 1.54 16.08
CA PRO A 26 -12.94 0.60 15.48
C PRO A 26 -13.52 1.07 14.14
N GLY A 27 -14.22 0.17 13.43
CA GLY A 27 -15.09 0.58 12.32
C GLY A 27 -16.22 1.46 12.87
N ALA A 28 -16.41 2.65 12.31
CA ALA A 28 -17.41 3.59 12.77
C ALA A 28 -17.88 4.50 11.64
N THR A 29 -19.18 4.81 11.67
CA THR A 29 -19.85 5.66 10.70
C THR A 29 -20.78 6.61 11.44
N THR A 30 -20.82 7.88 11.00
CA THR A 30 -21.90 8.82 11.34
C THR A 30 -22.54 9.29 10.05
N ALA A 31 -23.84 9.11 9.91
CA ALA A 31 -24.60 9.53 8.73
C ALA A 31 -25.61 10.61 9.10
N HIS A 32 -25.73 11.61 8.24
CA HIS A 32 -26.69 12.70 8.35
C HIS A 32 -27.30 12.99 6.98
N TRP A 33 -28.61 12.79 6.87
CA TRP A 33 -29.38 13.24 5.71
C TRP A 33 -29.70 14.72 5.87
N GLU A 34 -29.18 15.54 4.95
CA GLU A 34 -29.39 16.99 4.90
C GLU A 34 -30.68 17.34 4.14
N ALA A 35 -31.09 16.45 3.24
CA ALA A 35 -32.34 16.49 2.48
C ALA A 35 -32.80 15.06 2.16
N ALA A 36 -33.93 14.91 1.48
CA ALA A 36 -34.48 13.59 1.11
C ALA A 36 -33.54 12.76 0.23
N ASP A 37 -32.71 13.43 -0.56
CA ASP A 37 -31.80 12.88 -1.56
C ASP A 37 -30.33 13.25 -1.32
N ARG A 38 -30.00 13.92 -0.20
CA ARG A 38 -28.63 14.37 0.13
C ARG A 38 -28.15 13.86 1.47
N VAL A 39 -26.98 13.21 1.49
CA VAL A 39 -26.39 12.62 2.69
C VAL A 39 -24.92 12.97 2.84
N THR A 40 -24.54 13.38 4.06
CA THR A 40 -23.14 13.46 4.50
C THR A 40 -22.83 12.28 5.43
N VAL A 41 -21.73 11.59 5.14
CA VAL A 41 -21.27 10.40 5.86
C VAL A 41 -19.84 10.62 6.34
N TYR A 42 -19.65 10.63 7.66
CA TYR A 42 -18.34 10.59 8.30
C TYR A 42 -17.99 9.14 8.57
N ASP A 43 -17.06 8.57 7.80
CA ASP A 43 -16.75 7.15 7.84
C ASP A 43 -15.28 6.90 8.13
N ALA A 44 -15.00 5.88 8.96
CA ALA A 44 -13.66 5.41 9.21
C ALA A 44 -13.16 4.59 7.99
N THR A 45 -12.83 5.26 6.88
CA THR A 45 -12.46 4.66 5.58
C THR A 45 -11.09 5.07 5.06
N GLN A 46 -10.36 4.15 4.43
CA GLN A 46 -9.13 4.41 3.67
C GLN A 46 -9.40 5.03 2.29
N GLY A 47 -10.64 4.99 1.81
CA GLY A 47 -11.01 5.43 0.46
C GLY A 47 -12.35 6.14 0.44
N ILE A 48 -12.36 7.45 0.71
CA ILE A 48 -13.59 8.26 0.70
C ILE A 48 -14.34 8.19 -0.64
N THR A 49 -13.62 8.18 -1.77
CA THR A 49 -14.23 8.08 -3.11
C THR A 49 -14.83 6.70 -3.36
N TRP A 50 -14.18 5.64 -2.87
CA TRP A 50 -14.73 4.28 -2.99
C TRP A 50 -15.97 4.11 -2.13
N THR A 51 -15.96 4.63 -0.90
CA THR A 51 -17.13 4.65 -0.03
C THR A 51 -18.27 5.47 -0.64
N GLN A 52 -17.98 6.63 -1.25
CA GLN A 52 -18.97 7.44 -1.94
C GLN A 52 -19.61 6.68 -3.11
N GLN A 53 -18.81 6.01 -3.94
CA GLN A 53 -19.29 5.22 -5.06
C GLN A 53 -20.16 4.05 -4.60
N ALA A 54 -19.74 3.32 -3.56
CA ALA A 54 -20.52 2.23 -2.98
C ALA A 54 -21.88 2.71 -2.44
N LEU A 55 -21.89 3.81 -1.69
CA LEU A 55 -23.10 4.41 -1.16
C LEU A 55 -24.01 4.97 -2.26
N SER A 56 -23.45 5.68 -3.24
CA SER A 56 -24.18 6.19 -4.41
C SER A 56 -24.91 5.07 -5.13
N ALA A 57 -24.22 3.97 -5.43
CA ALA A 57 -24.82 2.80 -6.07
C ALA A 57 -25.91 2.15 -5.21
N MET A 58 -25.64 1.94 -3.91
CA MET A 58 -26.60 1.29 -2.99
C MET A 58 -27.85 2.11 -2.72
N LEU A 59 -27.75 3.45 -2.74
CA LEU A 59 -28.86 4.36 -2.45
C LEU A 59 -29.60 4.80 -3.73
N GLY A 60 -29.06 4.51 -4.92
CA GLY A 60 -29.60 5.02 -6.18
C GLY A 60 -29.48 6.54 -6.31
N LEU A 61 -28.45 7.15 -5.70
CA LEU A 61 -28.25 8.59 -5.70
C LEU A 61 -27.07 8.97 -6.61
N PRO A 62 -27.14 10.14 -7.30
CA PRO A 62 -25.97 10.73 -7.92
C PRO A 62 -24.81 10.91 -6.92
N ALA A 63 -23.58 10.69 -7.35
CA ALA A 63 -22.40 10.73 -6.47
C ALA A 63 -22.21 12.09 -5.77
N ASP A 64 -22.59 13.19 -6.42
CA ASP A 64 -22.54 14.55 -5.87
C ASP A 64 -23.60 14.80 -4.78
N GLN A 65 -24.58 13.92 -4.60
CA GLN A 65 -25.51 13.95 -3.46
C GLN A 65 -25.04 13.11 -2.26
N VAL A 66 -23.94 12.38 -2.41
CA VAL A 66 -23.32 11.59 -1.33
C VAL A 66 -21.97 12.22 -1.00
N ARG A 67 -21.84 12.81 0.18
CA ARG A 67 -20.55 13.35 0.65
C ARG A 67 -19.93 12.40 1.67
N VAL A 68 -18.68 12.00 1.47
CA VAL A 68 -17.93 11.19 2.44
C VAL A 68 -16.76 11.98 2.99
N VAL A 69 -16.66 12.02 4.32
CA VAL A 69 -15.65 12.80 5.05
C VAL A 69 -14.85 11.87 5.97
N ASN A 70 -13.52 11.95 5.86
CA ASN A 70 -12.59 11.33 6.78
C ASN A 70 -11.29 12.15 6.89
N LYS A 71 -11.26 13.10 7.85
CA LYS A 71 -10.10 13.98 8.05
C LYS A 71 -8.94 13.29 8.76
N TYR A 72 -9.24 12.35 9.65
CA TYR A 72 -8.26 11.63 10.47
C TYR A 72 -8.72 10.20 10.65
N LEU A 73 -7.83 9.24 10.39
CA LEU A 73 -8.14 7.83 10.57
C LEU A 73 -7.19 7.17 11.57
N GLY A 74 -7.75 6.48 12.57
CA GLY A 74 -7.00 5.78 13.61
C GLY A 74 -6.45 4.42 13.18
N GLY A 75 -5.84 4.39 12.00
CA GLY A 75 -5.34 3.18 11.34
C GLY A 75 -6.43 2.36 10.64
N GLY A 76 -6.00 1.50 9.72
CA GLY A 76 -6.88 0.58 9.00
C GLY A 76 -6.15 -0.65 8.49
N PHE A 77 -4.89 -0.49 8.07
CA PHE A 77 -4.00 -1.59 7.67
C PHE A 77 -4.59 -2.49 6.56
N GLY A 78 -5.58 -1.99 5.81
CA GLY A 78 -6.28 -2.68 4.74
C GLY A 78 -7.78 -2.91 5.02
N CYS A 79 -8.19 -3.14 6.28
CA CYS A 79 -9.59 -3.48 6.56
C CYS A 79 -10.56 -2.33 6.35
N LYS A 80 -10.09 -1.08 6.33
CA LYS A 80 -10.95 0.09 6.08
C LYS A 80 -10.94 0.50 4.61
N GLY A 81 -10.43 -0.35 3.70
CA GLY A 81 -10.49 -0.12 2.25
C GLY A 81 -11.86 -0.40 1.64
N SER A 82 -12.55 -1.43 2.13
CA SER A 82 -13.90 -1.78 1.69
C SER A 82 -14.96 -0.98 2.45
N THR A 83 -16.14 -0.82 1.83
CA THR A 83 -17.34 -0.34 2.53
C THR A 83 -18.04 -1.53 3.18
N TRP A 84 -18.26 -1.48 4.50
CA TRP A 84 -18.79 -2.59 5.26
C TRP A 84 -20.29 -2.41 5.57
N PRO A 85 -21.01 -3.50 5.93
CA PRO A 85 -22.44 -3.44 6.20
C PRO A 85 -22.85 -2.38 7.24
N HIS A 86 -22.02 -2.15 8.26
CA HIS A 86 -22.32 -1.14 9.29
C HIS A 86 -22.44 0.28 8.72
N THR A 87 -21.64 0.63 7.70
CA THR A 87 -21.74 1.93 7.01
C THR A 87 -23.10 2.08 6.33
N ILE A 88 -23.52 1.06 5.59
CA ILE A 88 -24.82 1.04 4.88
C ILE A 88 -25.99 1.08 5.88
N LEU A 89 -25.93 0.26 6.93
CA LEU A 89 -26.93 0.22 7.99
C LEU A 89 -27.07 1.59 8.68
N THR A 90 -25.96 2.27 8.95
CA THR A 90 -25.97 3.60 9.57
C THR A 90 -26.68 4.62 8.69
N VAL A 91 -26.38 4.63 7.39
CA VAL A 91 -27.01 5.55 6.44
C VAL A 91 -28.51 5.31 6.32
N GLN A 92 -28.93 4.05 6.23
CA GLN A 92 -30.35 3.70 6.15
C GLN A 92 -31.09 4.00 7.45
N ALA A 93 -30.48 3.72 8.61
CA ALA A 93 -31.03 4.05 9.91
C ALA A 93 -31.23 5.56 10.05
N ALA A 94 -30.24 6.38 9.67
CA ALA A 94 -30.34 7.84 9.68
C ALA A 94 -31.50 8.34 8.82
N LYS A 95 -31.74 7.71 7.66
CA LYS A 95 -32.87 8.03 6.79
C LYS A 95 -34.20 7.71 7.47
N ALA A 96 -34.32 6.50 8.02
CA ALA A 96 -35.55 6.00 8.62
C ALA A 96 -35.99 6.82 9.84
N VAL A 97 -35.04 7.29 10.66
CA VAL A 97 -35.34 8.07 11.87
C VAL A 97 -35.37 9.59 11.64
N GLY A 98 -34.97 10.06 10.46
CA GLY A 98 -34.91 11.49 10.13
C GLY A 98 -33.94 12.31 10.99
N ARG A 99 -32.90 11.68 11.56
CA ARG A 99 -31.91 12.31 12.46
C ARG A 99 -30.51 11.77 12.18
N PRO A 100 -29.44 12.52 12.54
CA PRO A 100 -28.09 11.97 12.49
C PRO A 100 -27.96 10.69 13.33
N VAL A 101 -27.35 9.66 12.75
CA VAL A 101 -27.07 8.39 13.44
C VAL A 101 -25.59 8.13 13.43
N LYS A 102 -25.04 7.77 14.60
CA LYS A 102 -23.67 7.27 14.76
C LYS A 102 -23.72 5.81 15.16
N LEU A 103 -22.97 4.98 14.46
CA LEU A 103 -22.75 3.57 14.76
C LEU A 103 -21.24 3.33 14.83
N ALA A 104 -20.77 2.84 15.98
CA ALA A 104 -19.41 2.36 16.12
C ALA A 104 -19.47 0.88 16.48
N LEU A 105 -18.74 0.04 15.74
CA LEU A 105 -18.59 -1.36 16.09
C LEU A 105 -17.86 -1.46 17.42
N THR A 106 -18.36 -2.31 18.31
CA THR A 106 -17.57 -2.79 19.44
C THR A 106 -16.37 -3.58 18.94
N ARG A 107 -15.31 -3.69 19.75
CA ARG A 107 -14.12 -4.47 19.36
C ARG A 107 -14.48 -5.91 18.96
N PRO A 108 -15.30 -6.68 19.70
CA PRO A 108 -15.71 -8.03 19.29
C PRO A 108 -16.47 -8.06 17.96
N GLN A 109 -17.39 -7.11 17.73
CA GLN A 109 -18.12 -7.01 16.46
C GLN A 109 -17.20 -6.74 15.27
N GLN A 110 -16.02 -6.14 15.48
CA GLN A 110 -15.08 -5.89 14.39
C GLN A 110 -14.49 -7.18 13.80
N PHE A 111 -14.36 -8.25 14.59
CA PHE A 111 -13.83 -9.54 14.13
C PHE A 111 -14.77 -10.23 13.13
N THR A 112 -16.08 -9.97 13.21
CA THR A 112 -17.12 -10.60 12.38
C THR A 112 -17.97 -9.61 11.58
N GLY A 113 -17.76 -8.31 11.74
CA GLY A 113 -18.45 -7.25 10.99
C GLY A 113 -17.59 -6.61 9.91
N MET A 114 -16.31 -6.94 9.86
CA MET A 114 -15.33 -6.52 8.86
C MET A 114 -14.50 -7.73 8.40
N GLY A 115 -13.82 -7.59 7.26
CA GLY A 115 -12.96 -8.65 6.75
C GLY A 115 -11.65 -8.80 7.52
N HIS A 116 -11.02 -9.95 7.32
CA HIS A 116 -9.74 -10.37 7.90
C HIS A 116 -8.78 -10.85 6.81
N ARG A 117 -7.49 -11.04 7.11
CA ARG A 117 -6.65 -11.83 6.20
C ARG A 117 -7.05 -13.29 6.34
N GLU A 118 -7.39 -13.91 5.21
CA GLU A 118 -7.75 -15.33 5.13
C GLU A 118 -6.69 -16.24 5.78
N ASP A 119 -7.15 -17.38 6.29
CA ASP A 119 -6.28 -18.52 6.54
C ASP A 119 -5.69 -19.02 5.21
N GLN A 120 -4.46 -19.51 5.24
CA GLN A 120 -3.81 -20.02 4.04
C GLN A 120 -2.97 -21.23 4.38
N GLU A 121 -3.08 -22.27 3.57
CA GLU A 121 -2.09 -23.34 3.47
C GLU A 121 -1.37 -23.18 2.14
N GLN A 122 -0.04 -23.13 2.20
CA GLN A 122 0.82 -22.96 1.03
C GLN A 122 1.83 -24.10 0.96
N THR A 123 1.71 -24.92 -0.07
CA THR A 123 2.68 -25.98 -0.36
C THR A 123 3.64 -25.50 -1.44
N LEU A 124 4.94 -25.48 -1.11
CA LEU A 124 6.01 -25.23 -2.07
C LEU A 124 6.80 -26.51 -2.32
N ARG A 125 6.95 -26.85 -3.60
CA ARG A 125 7.88 -27.87 -4.06
C ARG A 125 9.07 -27.17 -4.72
N VAL A 126 10.25 -27.42 -4.17
CA VAL A 126 11.49 -26.76 -4.58
C VAL A 126 12.42 -27.78 -5.21
N GLY A 127 12.83 -27.51 -6.45
CA GLY A 127 13.86 -28.25 -7.17
C GLY A 127 15.10 -27.37 -7.36
N ALA A 128 16.28 -27.86 -6.97
CA ALA A 128 17.54 -27.14 -7.08
C ALA A 128 18.72 -28.04 -7.49
N THR A 129 19.83 -27.42 -7.90
CA THR A 129 21.13 -28.09 -8.10
C THR A 129 21.78 -28.45 -6.76
N GLN A 130 22.90 -29.17 -6.79
CA GLN A 130 23.67 -29.52 -5.59
C GLN A 130 24.15 -28.29 -4.83
N GLU A 131 24.50 -27.21 -5.54
CA GLU A 131 24.96 -25.94 -5.00
C GLU A 131 23.81 -25.06 -4.49
N GLY A 132 22.56 -25.47 -4.74
CA GLY A 132 21.36 -24.76 -4.33
C GLY A 132 20.86 -23.72 -5.32
N LYS A 133 21.23 -23.81 -6.60
CA LYS A 133 20.62 -22.98 -7.66
C LYS A 133 19.22 -23.50 -7.98
N LEU A 134 18.21 -22.64 -7.92
CA LEU A 134 16.82 -22.99 -8.21
C LEU A 134 16.64 -23.41 -9.67
N LEU A 135 15.93 -24.52 -9.87
CA LEU A 135 15.54 -25.06 -11.16
C LEU A 135 14.03 -25.08 -11.35
N ALA A 136 13.27 -25.31 -10.27
CA ALA A 136 11.82 -25.33 -10.31
C ALA A 136 11.20 -24.90 -8.97
N LEU A 137 10.13 -24.13 -9.04
CA LEU A 137 9.26 -23.77 -7.93
C LEU A 137 7.81 -24.09 -8.32
N LEU A 138 7.15 -24.98 -7.57
CA LEU A 138 5.72 -25.25 -7.74
C LEU A 138 5.00 -24.84 -6.46
N HIS A 139 4.06 -23.90 -6.59
CA HIS A 139 3.33 -23.30 -5.49
C HIS A 139 1.85 -23.66 -5.56
N GLU A 140 1.32 -24.21 -4.48
CA GLU A 140 -0.10 -24.49 -4.33
C GLU A 140 -0.61 -23.78 -3.10
N LYS A 141 -1.71 -23.03 -3.25
CA LYS A 141 -2.36 -22.32 -2.16
C LYS A 141 -3.80 -22.79 -2.00
N THR A 142 -4.21 -23.04 -0.76
CA THR A 142 -5.63 -23.15 -0.39
C THR A 142 -5.98 -22.11 0.66
N SER A 143 -7.22 -21.60 0.62
CA SER A 143 -7.75 -20.67 1.63
C SER A 143 -9.28 -20.71 1.69
N THR A 144 -9.87 -20.14 2.74
CA THR A 144 -11.32 -19.97 2.84
C THR A 144 -11.79 -18.55 2.53
N THR A 145 -13.01 -18.44 2.01
CA THR A 145 -13.74 -17.18 1.83
C THR A 145 -15.20 -17.36 2.20
N SER A 146 -15.94 -16.26 2.34
CA SER A 146 -17.36 -16.27 2.65
C SER A 146 -18.20 -16.94 1.56
N PRO A 147 -19.46 -17.33 1.85
CA PRO A 147 -20.36 -17.91 0.86
C PRO A 147 -20.64 -16.98 -0.33
N PHE A 148 -20.55 -15.67 -0.15
CA PHE A 148 -21.01 -14.66 -1.11
C PHE A 148 -19.89 -13.96 -1.89
N ASP A 149 -18.62 -14.03 -1.45
CA ASP A 149 -17.50 -13.38 -2.14
C ASP A 149 -16.37 -14.34 -2.53
N ASN A 150 -15.69 -14.06 -3.65
CA ASN A 150 -14.57 -14.84 -4.16
C ASN A 150 -13.23 -14.12 -3.90
N TYR A 151 -12.97 -13.75 -2.65
CA TYR A 151 -11.71 -13.11 -2.28
C TYR A 151 -10.60 -14.16 -2.15
N ALA A 152 -9.42 -13.86 -2.70
CA ALA A 152 -8.20 -14.63 -2.51
C ALA A 152 -6.98 -13.72 -2.65
N GLU A 153 -6.02 -13.80 -1.73
CA GLU A 153 -4.75 -13.10 -1.89
C GLU A 153 -3.84 -13.80 -2.92
N THR A 154 -3.18 -13.01 -3.77
CA THR A 154 -2.29 -13.54 -4.81
C THR A 154 -0.85 -13.68 -4.30
N ASN A 155 -0.55 -14.81 -3.66
CA ASN A 155 0.77 -15.06 -3.08
C ASN A 155 1.83 -15.44 -4.12
N SER A 156 1.42 -16.01 -5.25
CA SER A 156 2.34 -16.54 -6.27
C SER A 156 3.23 -15.48 -6.90
N LYS A 157 2.79 -14.23 -6.96
CA LYS A 157 3.55 -13.13 -7.58
C LYS A 157 4.91 -12.92 -6.92
N ILE A 158 4.96 -12.91 -5.59
CA ILE A 158 6.23 -12.73 -4.88
C ILE A 158 7.12 -13.96 -4.99
N VAL A 159 6.53 -15.15 -5.00
CA VAL A 159 7.26 -16.42 -5.14
C VAL A 159 7.97 -16.49 -6.50
N ASP A 160 7.30 -16.07 -7.57
CA ASP A 160 7.87 -16.02 -8.93
C ASP A 160 8.92 -14.92 -9.08
N MET A 161 8.70 -13.77 -8.44
CA MET A 161 9.46 -12.56 -8.71
C MET A 161 10.80 -12.47 -7.98
N LEU A 162 10.87 -13.00 -6.75
CA LEU A 162 11.95 -12.68 -5.81
C LEU A 162 13.31 -13.27 -6.22
N TYR A 163 13.31 -14.48 -6.78
CA TYR A 163 14.50 -15.25 -7.13
C TYR A 163 14.48 -15.74 -8.58
N ALA A 164 15.66 -15.88 -9.17
CA ALA A 164 15.81 -16.43 -10.51
C ALA A 164 15.51 -17.94 -10.49
N CYS A 165 14.34 -18.31 -11.00
CA CYS A 165 13.92 -19.69 -11.19
C CYS A 165 13.41 -19.88 -12.64
N PRO A 166 13.97 -20.80 -13.44
CA PRO A 166 13.59 -20.94 -14.85
C PRO A 166 12.25 -21.64 -15.05
N ALA A 167 11.74 -22.37 -14.06
CA ALA A 167 10.44 -23.02 -14.11
C ALA A 167 9.61 -22.67 -12.88
N PHE A 168 8.47 -22.00 -13.09
CA PHE A 168 7.53 -21.66 -12.05
C PHE A 168 6.12 -22.12 -12.44
N GLU A 169 5.41 -22.71 -11.48
CA GLU A 169 4.00 -23.04 -11.61
C GLU A 169 3.29 -22.67 -10.32
N ALA A 170 2.10 -22.07 -10.44
CA ALA A 170 1.27 -21.76 -9.28
C ALA A 170 -0.20 -22.11 -9.50
N SER A 171 -0.84 -22.61 -8.44
CA SER A 171 -2.30 -22.78 -8.39
C SER A 171 -2.87 -22.29 -7.06
N ALA A 172 -4.10 -21.79 -7.10
CA ALA A 172 -4.82 -21.37 -5.91
C ALA A 172 -6.25 -21.93 -5.94
N LYS A 173 -6.72 -22.44 -4.79
CA LYS A 173 -8.08 -22.94 -4.61
C LYS A 173 -8.71 -22.25 -3.41
N ILE A 174 -9.93 -21.75 -3.59
CA ILE A 174 -10.72 -21.15 -2.50
C ILE A 174 -11.89 -22.05 -2.15
N ALA A 175 -12.10 -22.26 -0.86
CA ALA A 175 -13.26 -22.95 -0.33
C ALA A 175 -14.27 -21.95 0.25
N LYS A 176 -15.55 -22.15 -0.05
CA LYS A 176 -16.63 -21.38 0.58
C LYS A 176 -16.88 -21.93 1.97
N ALA A 177 -16.75 -21.09 3.00
CA ALA A 177 -16.97 -21.46 4.39
C ALA A 177 -17.87 -20.43 5.10
N ASN A 178 -18.42 -20.81 6.26
CA ASN A 178 -19.25 -19.93 7.09
C ASN A 178 -18.38 -18.94 7.89
N VAL A 179 -17.61 -18.13 7.16
CA VAL A 179 -16.73 -17.07 7.67
C VAL A 179 -17.08 -15.75 6.99
N MET A 180 -16.63 -14.64 7.57
CA MET A 180 -16.76 -13.34 6.91
C MET A 180 -15.83 -13.23 5.70
N THR A 181 -16.22 -12.39 4.74
CA THR A 181 -15.38 -12.11 3.57
C THR A 181 -14.03 -11.59 3.99
N SER A 182 -12.98 -12.32 3.61
CA SER A 182 -11.59 -11.89 3.77
C SER A 182 -11.33 -10.59 3.01
N THR A 183 -10.35 -9.81 3.47
CA THR A 183 -10.03 -8.51 2.88
C THR A 183 -8.54 -8.22 2.99
N PHE A 184 -8.13 -7.11 2.38
CA PHE A 184 -6.74 -6.67 2.38
C PHE A 184 -6.22 -6.53 3.81
N MET A 185 -5.12 -7.18 4.14
CA MET A 185 -4.27 -6.82 5.27
C MET A 185 -2.89 -6.43 4.75
N ARG A 186 -2.19 -5.54 5.45
CA ARG A 186 -0.93 -4.90 5.01
C ARG A 186 -0.03 -5.89 4.25
N ALA A 187 0.28 -5.55 3.00
CA ALA A 187 0.90 -6.44 2.02
C ALA A 187 0.04 -7.69 1.69
N PRO A 188 -1.12 -7.52 1.03
CA PRO A 188 -2.00 -8.63 0.67
C PRO A 188 -1.32 -9.53 -0.37
N GLY A 189 -1.24 -10.83 -0.09
CA GLY A 189 -0.54 -11.82 -0.91
C GLY A 189 0.97 -11.80 -0.76
N GLU A 190 1.58 -10.61 -0.81
CA GLU A 190 3.02 -10.41 -0.68
C GLU A 190 3.57 -10.87 0.68
N ALA A 191 2.90 -10.55 1.80
CA ALA A 191 3.33 -10.97 3.13
C ALA A 191 3.32 -12.50 3.31
N PRO A 192 2.18 -13.21 3.12
CA PRO A 192 2.17 -14.66 3.28
C PRO A 192 2.97 -15.38 2.20
N GLY A 193 3.05 -14.84 0.98
CA GLY A 193 3.91 -15.40 -0.07
C GLY A 193 5.40 -15.27 0.26
N SER A 194 5.85 -14.11 0.77
CA SER A 194 7.22 -13.88 1.22
C SER A 194 7.59 -14.86 2.34
N PHE A 195 6.70 -15.06 3.32
CA PHE A 195 6.90 -16.04 4.38
C PHE A 195 7.19 -17.43 3.82
N ALA A 196 6.36 -17.91 2.88
CA ALA A 196 6.48 -19.25 2.34
C ALA A 196 7.77 -19.45 1.50
N ILE A 197 8.12 -18.49 0.62
CA ILE A 197 9.35 -18.59 -0.18
C ILE A 197 10.61 -18.39 0.67
N GLU A 198 10.62 -17.45 1.62
CA GLU A 198 11.81 -17.19 2.44
C GLU A 198 12.13 -18.32 3.40
N CYS A 199 11.12 -18.97 3.98
CA CYS A 199 11.34 -20.19 4.74
C CYS A 199 11.87 -21.32 3.85
N ALA A 200 11.31 -21.49 2.64
CA ALA A 200 11.79 -22.51 1.71
C ALA A 200 13.24 -22.25 1.26
N MET A 201 13.64 -20.99 1.11
CA MET A 201 15.04 -20.64 0.83
C MET A 201 15.97 -20.96 2.01
N ASP A 202 15.50 -20.87 3.25
CA ASP A 202 16.27 -21.26 4.44
C ASP A 202 16.43 -22.78 4.53
N ASP A 203 15.35 -23.53 4.27
CA ASP A 203 15.38 -24.98 4.15
C ASP A 203 16.36 -25.44 3.06
N LEU A 204 16.36 -24.76 1.91
CA LEU A 204 17.30 -25.03 0.83
C LEU A 204 18.74 -24.78 1.28
N ALA A 205 19.03 -23.61 1.87
CA ALA A 205 20.35 -23.28 2.42
C ALA A 205 20.84 -24.36 3.39
N TYR A 206 19.98 -24.79 4.33
CA TYR A 206 20.31 -25.82 5.29
C TYR A 206 20.65 -27.16 4.63
N ARG A 207 19.83 -27.59 3.65
CA ARG A 207 20.02 -28.88 2.95
C ARG A 207 21.33 -28.94 2.16
N VAL A 208 21.75 -27.82 1.56
CA VAL A 208 22.98 -27.76 0.76
C VAL A 208 24.19 -27.26 1.56
N GLY A 209 24.01 -26.91 2.84
CA GLY A 209 25.09 -26.44 3.71
C GLY A 209 25.64 -25.06 3.34
N VAL A 210 24.82 -24.20 2.74
CA VAL A 210 25.20 -22.83 2.31
C VAL A 210 24.62 -21.80 3.26
N ASP A 211 25.35 -20.71 3.50
CA ASP A 211 24.86 -19.59 4.31
C ASP A 211 23.56 -19.00 3.73
N PRO A 212 22.55 -18.66 4.56
CA PRO A 212 21.30 -18.09 4.09
C PRO A 212 21.47 -16.87 3.17
N ILE A 213 22.35 -15.91 3.46
CA ILE A 213 22.53 -14.76 2.56
C ILE A 213 23.11 -15.21 1.21
N GLN A 214 24.06 -16.14 1.24
CA GLN A 214 24.70 -16.66 0.03
C GLN A 214 23.73 -17.44 -0.87
N ILE A 215 22.80 -18.23 -0.32
CA ILE A 215 21.80 -18.93 -1.15
C ILE A 215 20.85 -17.94 -1.85
N ARG A 216 20.52 -16.80 -1.21
CA ARG A 216 19.71 -15.74 -1.83
C ARG A 216 20.50 -15.00 -2.91
N LEU A 217 21.79 -14.77 -2.71
CA LEU A 217 22.68 -14.17 -3.71
C LEU A 217 22.88 -15.10 -4.92
N LEU A 218 23.07 -16.41 -4.70
CA LEU A 218 23.17 -17.42 -5.76
C LEU A 218 21.92 -17.44 -6.65
N ASN A 219 20.76 -17.21 -6.03
CA ASN A 219 19.46 -17.18 -6.69
C ASN A 219 18.96 -15.77 -7.03
N TYR A 220 19.85 -14.77 -6.99
CA TYR A 220 19.47 -13.39 -7.30
C TYR A 220 18.89 -13.26 -8.72
N ALA A 221 17.76 -12.56 -8.83
CA ALA A 221 17.16 -12.23 -10.12
C ALA A 221 17.66 -10.85 -10.62
N ASP A 222 18.48 -10.83 -11.68
CA ASP A 222 18.97 -9.58 -12.30
C ASP A 222 17.92 -8.88 -13.17
N LYS A 223 16.84 -9.58 -13.52
CA LYS A 223 15.63 -9.07 -14.19
C LYS A 223 14.42 -9.76 -13.60
N ASP A 224 13.23 -9.24 -13.88
CA ASP A 224 11.97 -9.86 -13.46
C ASP A 224 11.80 -11.25 -14.09
N PRO A 225 11.77 -12.35 -13.30
CA PRO A 225 11.59 -13.69 -13.85
C PRO A 225 10.23 -13.86 -14.55
N GLY A 226 9.17 -13.27 -13.99
CA GLY A 226 7.80 -13.42 -14.48
C GLY A 226 7.53 -12.63 -15.77
N THR A 227 8.22 -11.51 -15.99
CA THR A 227 8.01 -10.66 -17.18
C THR A 227 9.21 -10.57 -18.13
N GLY A 228 10.40 -10.98 -17.69
CA GLY A 228 11.66 -10.84 -18.42
C GLY A 228 12.20 -9.41 -18.50
N LYS A 229 11.53 -8.42 -17.90
CA LYS A 229 11.91 -7.01 -18.00
C LYS A 229 13.03 -6.64 -17.02
N PRO A 230 13.91 -5.70 -17.39
CA PRO A 230 14.89 -5.17 -16.44
C PRO A 230 14.18 -4.46 -15.28
N TRP A 231 14.79 -4.52 -14.10
CA TRP A 231 14.34 -3.74 -12.95
C TRP A 231 14.55 -2.24 -13.21
N SER A 232 13.60 -1.39 -12.80
CA SER A 232 13.81 0.06 -12.81
C SER A 232 14.90 0.48 -11.82
N SER A 233 14.91 -0.15 -10.65
CA SER A 233 15.98 -0.10 -9.66
C SER A 233 15.83 -1.31 -8.72
N LYS A 234 16.94 -1.88 -8.24
CA LYS A 234 16.93 -2.98 -7.27
C LYS A 234 18.22 -2.98 -6.47
N SER A 235 18.16 -2.45 -5.24
CA SER A 235 19.31 -2.35 -4.34
C SER A 235 19.39 -3.50 -3.34
N LEU A 236 18.88 -4.69 -3.72
CA LEU A 236 18.72 -5.81 -2.79
C LEU A 236 20.08 -6.42 -2.37
N LYS A 237 21.09 -6.40 -3.25
CA LYS A 237 22.46 -6.84 -2.90
C LYS A 237 23.07 -5.93 -1.84
N GLU A 238 22.87 -4.63 -1.99
CA GLU A 238 23.31 -3.59 -1.05
C GLU A 238 22.57 -3.72 0.28
N CYS A 239 21.27 -4.02 0.27
CA CYS A 239 20.50 -4.31 1.48
C CYS A 239 21.04 -5.52 2.24
N TYR A 240 21.39 -6.61 1.54
CA TYR A 240 22.02 -7.76 2.20
C TYR A 240 23.37 -7.40 2.81
N ALA A 241 24.25 -6.74 2.05
CA ALA A 241 25.57 -6.38 2.53
C ALA A 241 25.49 -5.46 3.76
N ARG A 242 24.69 -4.39 3.68
CA ARG A 242 24.54 -3.42 4.77
C ARG A 242 23.82 -4.01 5.98
N GLY A 243 22.78 -4.80 5.75
CA GLY A 243 22.04 -5.48 6.81
C GLY A 243 22.92 -6.48 7.56
N ALA A 244 23.70 -7.29 6.84
CA ALA A 244 24.63 -8.25 7.40
C ALA A 244 25.73 -7.58 8.25
N GLU A 245 26.30 -6.47 7.75
CA GLU A 245 27.30 -5.68 8.47
C GLU A 245 26.73 -5.12 9.79
N LEU A 246 25.61 -4.40 9.72
CA LEU A 246 25.00 -3.76 10.88
C LEU A 246 24.50 -4.75 11.93
N PHE A 247 23.97 -5.89 11.49
CA PHE A 247 23.50 -6.95 12.38
C PHE A 247 24.65 -7.74 13.01
N GLY A 248 25.85 -7.71 12.42
CA GLY A 248 26.97 -8.56 12.81
C GLY A 248 26.76 -10.02 12.38
N TRP A 249 26.20 -10.25 11.19
CA TRP A 249 25.91 -11.58 10.64
C TRP A 249 27.13 -12.50 10.58
N SER A 250 28.34 -11.93 10.43
CA SER A 250 29.60 -12.67 10.47
C SER A 250 29.83 -13.46 11.76
N LYS A 251 29.12 -13.12 12.85
CA LYS A 251 29.15 -13.82 14.14
C LYS A 251 28.17 -15.00 14.21
N ARG A 252 27.34 -15.21 13.19
CA ARG A 252 26.36 -16.32 13.15
C ARG A 252 27.10 -17.65 13.23
N ASN A 253 26.68 -18.51 14.14
CA ASN A 253 27.07 -19.91 14.11
C ASN A 253 26.26 -20.63 13.02
N PRO A 254 26.90 -21.24 12.01
CA PRO A 254 26.18 -21.94 10.96
C PRO A 254 25.48 -23.23 11.44
N LYS A 255 25.86 -23.75 12.62
CA LYS A 255 25.24 -24.94 13.21
C LYS A 255 24.09 -24.56 14.14
N ASN A 256 22.91 -25.11 13.86
CA ASN A 256 21.71 -24.88 14.64
C ASN A 256 21.87 -25.31 16.12
N GLY A 257 21.27 -24.54 17.03
CA GLY A 257 21.21 -24.87 18.46
C GLY A 257 22.53 -24.77 19.24
N GLN A 258 23.59 -24.25 18.62
CA GLN A 258 24.92 -24.18 19.24
C GLN A 258 25.18 -22.87 19.98
N THR A 259 24.56 -21.77 19.56
CA THR A 259 24.75 -20.46 20.22
C THR A 259 23.84 -20.34 21.44
N ARG A 260 24.43 -19.98 22.58
CA ARG A 260 23.72 -19.82 23.85
C ARG A 260 24.18 -18.58 24.61
N GLU A 261 23.23 -17.98 25.32
CA GLU A 261 23.47 -16.98 26.36
C GLU A 261 22.89 -17.53 27.68
N GLY A 262 23.78 -18.11 28.49
CA GLY A 262 23.37 -18.89 29.66
C GLY A 262 22.44 -20.05 29.27
N LYS A 263 21.18 -19.99 29.71
CA LYS A 263 20.16 -21.03 29.42
C LYS A 263 19.39 -20.77 28.13
N ILE A 264 19.57 -19.61 27.48
CA ILE A 264 18.80 -19.19 26.32
C ILE A 264 19.52 -19.65 25.04
N LEU A 265 18.78 -20.29 24.13
CA LEU A 265 19.25 -20.55 22.76
C LEU A 265 19.10 -19.28 21.93
N VAL A 266 20.16 -18.91 21.22
CA VAL A 266 20.17 -17.73 20.35
C VAL A 266 20.18 -18.19 18.89
N GLY A 267 19.24 -17.68 18.09
CA GLY A 267 19.11 -17.98 16.67
C GLY A 267 19.17 -16.70 15.84
N TYR A 268 19.90 -16.75 14.72
CA TYR A 268 19.99 -15.65 13.75
C TYR A 268 19.24 -16.07 12.49
N GLY A 269 18.32 -15.23 12.03
CA GLY A 269 17.55 -15.44 10.81
C GLY A 269 17.55 -14.20 9.93
N MET A 270 17.31 -14.38 8.64
CA MET A 270 17.16 -13.30 7.67
C MET A 270 16.11 -13.69 6.64
N ALA A 271 15.52 -12.66 6.03
CA ALA A 271 14.55 -12.84 4.97
C ALA A 271 14.60 -11.63 4.04
N SER A 272 14.32 -11.87 2.77
CA SER A 272 14.07 -10.84 1.77
C SER A 272 12.62 -10.37 1.85
N ALA A 273 12.40 -9.10 1.59
CA ALA A 273 11.06 -8.54 1.46
C ALA A 273 11.04 -7.51 0.33
N THR A 274 9.92 -7.45 -0.37
CA THR A 274 9.66 -6.47 -1.42
C THR A 274 8.17 -6.24 -1.53
N TYR A 275 7.79 -5.17 -2.24
CA TYR A 275 6.40 -4.83 -2.47
C TYR A 275 6.29 -4.15 -3.84
N PRO A 276 5.29 -4.49 -4.67
CA PRO A 276 5.15 -3.91 -5.99
C PRO A 276 4.90 -2.40 -5.92
N VAL A 277 5.48 -1.68 -6.87
CA VAL A 277 5.13 -0.28 -7.11
C VAL A 277 3.94 -0.25 -8.05
N HIS A 278 2.83 0.31 -7.58
CA HIS A 278 1.67 0.59 -8.41
C HIS A 278 1.58 2.08 -8.70
N SER A 279 1.07 2.43 -9.87
CA SER A 279 0.73 3.80 -10.25
C SER A 279 -0.78 3.91 -10.50
N GLY A 280 -1.31 5.12 -10.37
CA GLY A 280 -2.71 5.40 -10.63
C GLY A 280 -2.93 6.89 -10.74
N GLN A 281 -4.05 7.29 -11.34
CA GLN A 281 -4.39 8.70 -11.51
C GLN A 281 -4.86 9.33 -10.19
N GLY A 282 -4.56 10.61 -10.02
CA GLY A 282 -5.04 11.45 -8.93
C GLY A 282 -5.12 12.90 -9.39
N ASN A 283 -5.94 13.70 -8.70
CA ASN A 283 -6.06 15.13 -8.93
C ASN A 283 -5.67 15.90 -7.67
N ALA A 284 -5.14 17.09 -7.87
CA ALA A 284 -4.89 18.04 -6.79
C ALA A 284 -5.27 19.45 -7.24
N ARG A 285 -5.50 20.33 -6.27
CA ARG A 285 -5.76 21.75 -6.49
C ARG A 285 -4.83 22.55 -5.59
N VAL A 286 -4.14 23.52 -6.18
CA VAL A 286 -3.27 24.46 -5.47
C VAL A 286 -3.84 25.86 -5.65
N ARG A 287 -3.95 26.60 -4.54
CA ARG A 287 -4.27 28.02 -4.54
C ARG A 287 -3.18 28.77 -3.78
N LEU A 288 -2.45 29.62 -4.48
CA LEU A 288 -1.51 30.57 -3.90
C LEU A 288 -2.24 31.90 -3.65
N TYR A 289 -2.08 32.46 -2.46
CA TYR A 289 -2.67 33.72 -2.05
C TYR A 289 -1.65 34.86 -2.10
N ALA A 290 -2.14 36.09 -2.18
CA ALA A 290 -1.30 37.28 -2.38
C ALA A 290 -0.39 37.61 -1.18
N ASP A 291 -0.72 37.13 0.01
CA ASP A 291 0.05 37.23 1.25
C ASP A 291 1.10 36.11 1.39
N GLY A 292 1.27 35.27 0.37
CA GLY A 292 2.33 34.27 0.31
C GLY A 292 2.02 32.93 0.99
N HIS A 293 0.77 32.69 1.42
CA HIS A 293 0.34 31.36 1.83
C HIS A 293 -0.28 30.56 0.69
N ALA A 294 -0.26 29.23 0.80
CA ALA A 294 -0.88 28.33 -0.15
C ALA A 294 -1.83 27.35 0.53
N VAL A 295 -2.97 27.10 -0.12
CA VAL A 295 -3.88 26.00 0.22
C VAL A 295 -3.76 24.93 -0.87
N VAL A 296 -3.43 23.72 -0.45
CA VAL A 296 -3.28 22.55 -1.33
C VAL A 296 -4.32 21.52 -0.94
N GLN A 297 -4.99 20.93 -1.93
CA GLN A 297 -6.17 20.10 -1.68
C GLN A 297 -6.14 18.85 -2.57
N ALA A 298 -6.41 17.70 -1.98
CA ALA A 298 -6.65 16.46 -2.70
C ALA A 298 -7.58 15.56 -1.85
N GLY A 299 -8.50 14.83 -2.45
CA GLY A 299 -9.39 13.87 -1.80
C GLY A 299 -8.67 12.59 -1.35
N ALA A 300 -7.45 12.72 -0.85
CA ALA A 300 -6.63 11.66 -0.28
C ALA A 300 -7.09 11.33 1.16
N THR A 301 -6.45 10.33 1.76
CA THR A 301 -6.65 9.96 3.18
C THR A 301 -5.31 9.89 3.91
N ASP A 302 -5.34 10.12 5.22
CA ASP A 302 -4.21 9.87 6.11
C ASP A 302 -4.66 8.97 7.26
N LEU A 303 -4.02 7.81 7.33
CA LEU A 303 -4.27 6.78 8.33
C LEU A 303 -3.11 6.60 9.31
N GLY A 304 -2.30 7.64 9.46
CA GLY A 304 -1.03 7.61 10.19
C GLY A 304 0.18 7.36 9.29
N THR A 305 0.01 7.45 7.97
CA THR A 305 1.12 7.35 7.00
C THR A 305 1.88 8.66 6.86
N GLY A 306 1.32 9.77 7.36
CA GLY A 306 1.95 11.09 7.28
C GLY A 306 1.68 11.82 5.97
N THR A 307 0.58 11.49 5.28
CA THR A 307 0.12 12.15 4.05
C THR A 307 0.00 13.66 4.25
N TYR A 308 -0.49 14.12 5.41
CA TYR A 308 -0.52 15.55 5.72
C TYR A 308 0.87 16.19 5.63
N THR A 309 1.87 15.55 6.22
CA THR A 309 3.24 16.06 6.31
C THR A 309 3.93 16.04 4.94
N ILE A 310 3.98 14.87 4.30
CA ILE A 310 4.78 14.69 3.09
C ILE A 310 4.23 15.53 1.93
N ILE A 311 2.91 15.70 1.85
CA ILE A 311 2.30 16.50 0.77
C ILE A 311 2.48 18.00 1.03
N THR A 312 2.50 18.43 2.30
CA THR A 312 2.88 19.79 2.66
C THR A 312 4.32 20.09 2.26
N GLN A 313 5.25 19.16 2.48
CA GLN A 313 6.65 19.30 2.06
C GLN A 313 6.78 19.38 0.53
N VAL A 314 6.16 18.47 -0.21
CA VAL A 314 6.18 18.48 -1.69
C VAL A 314 5.61 19.79 -2.24
N ALA A 315 4.50 20.27 -1.68
CA ALA A 315 3.90 21.54 -2.06
C ALA A 315 4.82 22.73 -1.76
N ALA A 316 5.43 22.76 -0.57
CA ALA A 316 6.35 23.81 -0.15
C ALA A 316 7.56 23.91 -1.08
N ASP A 317 8.21 22.77 -1.36
CA ASP A 317 9.34 22.71 -2.30
C ASP A 317 8.91 23.13 -3.72
N SER A 318 7.76 22.66 -4.19
CA SER A 318 7.24 22.97 -5.53
C SER A 318 6.86 24.44 -5.71
N LEU A 319 6.47 25.12 -4.62
CA LEU A 319 6.07 26.53 -4.60
C LEU A 319 7.18 27.45 -4.06
N GLY A 320 8.34 26.90 -3.67
CA GLY A 320 9.41 27.66 -3.01
C GLY A 320 8.94 28.41 -1.76
N LEU A 321 8.04 27.82 -0.97
CA LEU A 321 7.51 28.38 0.27
C LEU A 321 8.10 27.67 1.49
N ASP A 322 8.08 28.34 2.65
CA ASP A 322 8.26 27.67 3.94
C ASP A 322 7.06 26.73 4.18
N PRO A 323 7.26 25.47 4.62
CA PRO A 323 6.16 24.55 4.92
C PRO A 323 5.09 25.13 5.85
N LYS A 324 5.43 26.05 6.76
CA LYS A 324 4.45 26.70 7.66
C LYS A 324 3.44 27.59 6.91
N ASN A 325 3.78 28.02 5.70
CA ASN A 325 2.93 28.84 4.83
C ASN A 325 2.06 27.97 3.90
N VAL A 326 2.12 26.64 4.04
CA VAL A 326 1.33 25.70 3.24
C VAL A 326 0.33 24.97 4.13
N ARG A 327 -0.93 24.97 3.71
CA ARG A 327 -1.99 24.20 4.36
C ARG A 327 -2.51 23.13 3.41
N PHE A 328 -2.27 21.87 3.75
CA PHE A 328 -2.84 20.74 2.99
C PHE A 328 -4.19 20.30 3.57
N GLU A 329 -5.18 20.13 2.71
CA GLU A 329 -6.48 19.56 3.05
C GLU A 329 -6.72 18.25 2.31
N LEU A 330 -7.23 17.26 3.05
CA LEU A 330 -7.61 15.97 2.52
C LEU A 330 -8.93 15.47 3.12
N GLY A 331 -9.35 14.26 2.75
CA GLY A 331 -10.37 13.53 3.51
C GLY A 331 -11.80 14.04 3.32
N ASP A 332 -12.14 14.54 2.14
CA ASP A 332 -13.49 14.98 1.80
C ASP A 332 -13.73 14.82 0.31
N THR A 333 -14.85 14.21 -0.08
CA THR A 333 -15.20 13.95 -1.49
C THR A 333 -15.50 15.21 -2.29
N ASN A 334 -15.65 16.37 -1.63
CA ASN A 334 -15.74 17.67 -2.30
C ASN A 334 -14.36 18.21 -2.73
N LEU A 335 -13.26 17.52 -2.38
CA LEU A 335 -11.90 17.83 -2.83
C LEU A 335 -11.57 17.10 -4.14
N PRO A 336 -10.51 17.51 -4.87
CA PRO A 336 -10.12 16.86 -6.11
C PRO A 336 -9.94 15.35 -5.96
N THR A 337 -10.60 14.57 -6.79
CA THR A 337 -10.67 13.11 -6.63
C THR A 337 -9.29 12.45 -6.65
N THR A 338 -9.05 11.56 -5.68
CA THR A 338 -7.93 10.62 -5.68
C THR A 338 -8.42 9.21 -5.38
N GLN A 339 -7.63 8.19 -5.70
CA GLN A 339 -7.95 6.82 -5.30
C GLN A 339 -7.69 6.59 -3.81
N TRP A 340 -8.22 5.49 -3.27
CA TRP A 340 -8.00 5.06 -1.89
C TRP A 340 -6.51 4.92 -1.51
N SER A 341 -6.25 4.94 -0.20
CA SER A 341 -4.93 4.66 0.38
C SER A 341 -4.73 3.15 0.56
N GLY A 342 -4.19 2.52 -0.50
CA GLY A 342 -3.80 1.11 -0.54
C GLY A 342 -2.72 0.86 -1.59
N GLY A 343 -2.13 -0.34 -1.58
CA GLY A 343 -1.05 -0.69 -2.51
C GLY A 343 0.20 0.19 -2.38
N SER A 344 0.39 0.86 -1.24
CA SER A 344 1.51 1.79 -1.00
C SER A 344 1.65 2.91 -2.05
N THR A 345 0.53 3.32 -2.66
CA THR A 345 0.52 4.24 -3.82
C THR A 345 0.26 5.72 -3.49
N ALA A 346 -0.38 5.99 -2.35
CA ALA A 346 -0.94 7.30 -2.06
C ALA A 346 0.11 8.43 -2.05
N ALA A 347 1.26 8.19 -1.42
CA ALA A 347 2.35 9.16 -1.34
C ALA A 347 2.81 9.60 -2.74
N GLY A 348 3.21 8.65 -3.59
CA GLY A 348 3.67 8.95 -4.96
C GLY A 348 2.59 9.64 -5.79
N ARG A 349 1.37 9.08 -5.82
CA ARG A 349 0.25 9.62 -6.60
C ARG A 349 -0.06 11.08 -6.24
N VAL A 350 -0.27 11.36 -4.95
CA VAL A 350 -0.67 12.70 -4.49
C VAL A 350 0.48 13.68 -4.66
N SER A 351 1.71 13.26 -4.40
CA SER A 351 2.91 14.10 -4.62
C SER A 351 3.04 14.53 -6.07
N SER A 352 2.91 13.59 -7.02
CA SER A 352 2.96 13.93 -8.46
C SER A 352 1.83 14.87 -8.86
N SER A 353 0.62 14.66 -8.34
CA SER A 353 -0.54 15.51 -8.64
C SER A 353 -0.34 16.94 -8.13
N VAL A 354 0.19 17.08 -6.91
CA VAL A 354 0.48 18.38 -6.29
C VAL A 354 1.62 19.10 -7.01
N TYR A 355 2.69 18.38 -7.37
CA TYR A 355 3.79 18.94 -8.14
C TYR A 355 3.30 19.55 -9.46
N LEU A 356 2.52 18.79 -10.23
CA LEU A 356 1.97 19.28 -11.51
C LEU A 356 1.04 20.49 -11.32
N ALA A 357 0.16 20.45 -10.31
CA ALA A 357 -0.70 21.59 -9.99
C ALA A 357 0.09 22.84 -9.57
N ALA A 358 1.21 22.69 -8.87
CA ALA A 358 2.11 23.79 -8.53
C ALA A 358 2.82 24.36 -9.77
N GLN A 359 3.24 23.51 -10.72
CA GLN A 359 3.79 24.00 -12.00
C GLN A 359 2.76 24.82 -12.79
N GLU A 360 1.48 24.42 -12.78
CA GLU A 360 0.41 25.22 -13.40
C GLU A 360 0.21 26.58 -12.72
N VAL A 361 0.37 26.67 -11.40
CA VAL A 361 0.34 27.95 -10.68
C VAL A 361 1.46 28.85 -11.17
N TRP A 362 2.68 28.33 -11.29
CA TRP A 362 3.80 29.11 -11.82
C TRP A 362 3.59 29.57 -13.26
N GLN A 363 3.06 28.72 -14.12
CA GLN A 363 2.72 29.09 -15.50
C GLN A 363 1.68 30.22 -15.54
N LYS A 364 0.69 30.22 -14.64
CA LYS A 364 -0.30 31.31 -14.53
C LYS A 364 0.35 32.59 -14.00
N LEU A 365 1.22 32.50 -12.99
CA LEU A 365 1.93 33.66 -12.44
C LEU A 365 2.87 34.30 -13.45
N ILE A 366 3.58 33.50 -14.26
CA ILE A 366 4.44 34.02 -15.34
C ILE A 366 3.60 34.85 -16.32
N LYS A 367 2.42 34.35 -16.74
CA LYS A 367 1.52 35.10 -17.64
C LYS A 367 1.08 36.44 -17.03
N VAL A 368 0.77 36.47 -15.73
CA VAL A 368 0.45 37.71 -15.02
C VAL A 368 1.66 38.64 -14.97
N ALA A 369 2.82 38.12 -14.58
CA ALA A 369 4.04 38.90 -14.40
C ALA A 369 4.55 39.54 -15.69
N VAL A 370 4.41 38.89 -16.85
CA VAL A 370 4.82 39.49 -18.12
C VAL A 370 3.77 40.46 -18.69
N GLY A 371 2.51 40.34 -18.27
CA GLY A 371 1.39 41.17 -18.72
C GLY A 371 1.14 42.43 -17.89
N ASP A 372 1.55 42.44 -16.61
CA ASP A 372 1.34 43.57 -15.71
C ASP A 372 2.42 44.65 -15.88
N LYS A 373 2.01 45.88 -16.21
CA LYS A 373 2.90 47.05 -16.35
C LYS A 373 3.69 47.39 -15.08
N LYS A 374 3.21 46.97 -13.91
CA LYS A 374 3.87 47.20 -12.61
C LYS A 374 4.90 46.12 -12.27
N SER A 375 4.93 45.03 -13.02
CA SER A 375 5.86 43.93 -12.79
C SER A 375 7.25 44.26 -13.32
N PRO A 376 8.33 43.90 -12.61
CA PRO A 376 9.70 44.00 -13.14
C PRO A 376 9.95 43.08 -14.34
N LEU A 377 9.04 42.13 -14.60
CA LEU A 377 9.09 41.21 -15.74
C LEU A 377 8.18 41.64 -16.89
N TYR A 378 7.61 42.85 -16.86
CA TYR A 378 6.70 43.34 -17.91
C TYR A 378 7.34 43.23 -19.30
N LYS A 379 6.61 42.61 -20.25
CA LYS A 379 7.07 42.31 -21.61
C LYS A 379 8.26 41.35 -21.75
N ALA A 380 8.72 40.71 -20.68
CA ALA A 380 9.66 39.60 -20.80
C ALA A 380 9.04 38.44 -21.60
N LYS A 381 9.86 37.68 -22.33
CA LYS A 381 9.38 36.45 -22.98
C LYS A 381 9.15 35.39 -21.91
N THR A 382 8.01 34.71 -21.96
CA THR A 382 7.66 33.67 -20.98
C THR A 382 8.71 32.56 -20.86
N ALA A 383 9.37 32.21 -21.97
CA ALA A 383 10.43 31.20 -22.00
C ALA A 383 11.73 31.62 -21.29
N ASP A 384 11.91 32.91 -21.03
CA ASP A 384 13.09 33.47 -20.36
C ASP A 384 12.87 33.66 -18.86
N VAL A 385 11.64 33.46 -18.37
CA VAL A 385 11.30 33.56 -16.95
C VAL A 385 11.43 32.18 -16.30
N VAL A 386 12.21 32.10 -15.22
CA VAL A 386 12.36 30.91 -14.38
C VAL A 386 11.83 31.16 -12.98
N MET A 387 11.43 30.07 -12.33
CA MET A 387 11.15 30.05 -10.91
C MET A 387 12.41 29.61 -10.16
N ASP A 388 12.81 30.38 -9.16
CA ASP A 388 13.86 30.01 -8.21
C ASP A 388 13.44 30.46 -6.81
N LYS A 389 13.46 29.52 -5.85
CA LYS A 389 13.18 29.76 -4.42
C LYS A 389 11.97 30.68 -4.16
N GLY A 390 10.86 30.40 -4.85
CA GLY A 390 9.60 31.12 -4.66
C GLY A 390 9.53 32.50 -5.34
N ARG A 391 10.46 32.80 -6.25
CA ARG A 391 10.49 34.05 -7.03
C ARG A 391 10.52 33.75 -8.52
N LEU A 392 9.94 34.67 -9.30
CA LEU A 392 10.11 34.69 -10.75
C LEU A 392 11.25 35.65 -11.10
N GLN A 393 12.18 35.19 -11.92
CA GLN A 393 13.32 35.98 -12.40
C GLN A 393 13.66 35.62 -13.85
N LEU A 394 14.45 36.45 -14.53
CA LEU A 394 15.02 36.10 -15.83
C LEU A 394 16.16 35.09 -15.64
N LYS A 395 16.35 34.23 -16.64
CA LYS A 395 17.46 33.27 -16.71
C LYS A 395 18.84 33.91 -16.61
#